data_AF-A0A6L3W2M8-F1
#
_entry.id   AF-A0A6L3W2M8-F1
#
_cell.length_a   1.000
_cell.length_b   1.000
_cell.length_c   1.000
_cell.angle_alpha   90.00
_cell.angle_beta   90.00
_cell.angle_gamma   90.00
#
_symmetry.space_group_name_H-M   'P 1'
#
loop_
_entity.id
_entity.type
_entity.pdbx_description
1 polymer ?
#
loop_
_entity_poly.entity_id
_entity_poly.type
_entity_poly.pdbx_seq_one_letter_code
_entity_poly.pdbx_strand_id
1 'polypeptide(L)'
;MLSCPDHGCLLEPEGTVRIGHLLGAPTPARPAPEPVAAVDRLTWEALTIGAVTLPARPVHLGVWLRLLRTLIDEVSISTSRLRVTSARMLDQIWEASGYPPRGGITVWRP
;
A
#
# COMPACT_ATOMS: atom_id res chain seq x y z
N MET A 1 -1.42 -4.61 -5.18
CA MET A 1 -2.64 -4.88 -4.39
C MET A 1 -2.37 -6.05 -3.48
N LEU A 2 -2.75 -5.94 -2.21
CA LEU A 2 -2.56 -6.98 -1.19
C LEU A 2 -3.90 -7.59 -0.73
N SER A 3 -5.02 -6.99 -1.13
CA SER A 3 -6.37 -7.40 -0.76
C SER A 3 -7.30 -7.41 -1.97
N CYS A 4 -8.38 -8.18 -1.85
CA CYS A 4 -9.45 -8.22 -2.84
C CYS A 4 -10.34 -6.97 -2.68
N PRO A 5 -10.56 -6.17 -3.74
CA PRO A 5 -11.37 -4.96 -3.67
C PRO A 5 -12.84 -5.22 -3.35
N ASP A 6 -13.36 -6.40 -3.72
CA ASP A 6 -14.76 -6.77 -3.51
C ASP A 6 -14.98 -7.39 -2.11
N HIS A 7 -14.08 -8.29 -1.69
CA HIS A 7 -14.24 -9.07 -0.46
C HIS A 7 -13.54 -8.46 0.76
N GLY A 8 -12.61 -7.51 0.57
CA GLY A 8 -11.85 -6.89 1.67
C GLY A 8 -10.89 -7.83 2.40
N CYS A 9 -10.59 -9.00 1.82
CA CYS A 9 -9.69 -10.00 2.39
C CYS A 9 -8.29 -9.92 1.77
N LEU A 10 -7.27 -10.27 2.53
CA LEU A 10 -5.90 -10.39 2.03
C LEU A 10 -5.80 -11.46 0.95
N LEU A 11 -5.02 -11.18 -0.09
CA LEU A 11 -4.66 -12.13 -1.13
C LEU A 11 -3.55 -13.05 -0.62
N GLU A 12 -3.71 -14.34 -0.84
CA GLU A 12 -2.69 -15.33 -0.53
C GLU A 12 -1.72 -15.50 -1.70
N PRO A 13 -0.42 -15.72 -1.45
CA PRO A 13 0.53 -16.04 -2.51
C PRO A 13 0.11 -17.29 -3.29
N GLU A 14 0.28 -17.28 -4.62
CA GLU A 14 -0.13 -18.38 -5.51
C GLU A 14 0.43 -19.73 -5.05
N GLY A 15 1.72 -19.79 -4.66
CA GLY A 15 2.34 -21.01 -4.18
C GLY A 15 1.68 -21.60 -2.93
N THR A 16 1.23 -20.75 -1.99
CA THR A 16 0.52 -21.18 -0.78
C THR A 16 -0.84 -21.78 -1.14
N VAL A 17 -1.58 -21.12 -2.04
CA VAL A 17 -2.89 -21.60 -2.51
C VAL A 17 -2.75 -22.94 -3.23
N ARG A 18 -1.75 -23.07 -4.10
CA ARG A 18 -1.49 -24.29 -4.88
C ARG A 18 -1.14 -25.49 -3.99
N ILE A 19 -0.30 -25.29 -2.97
CA ILE A 19 0.04 -26.35 -2.00
C ILE A 19 -1.17 -26.73 -1.15
N GLY A 20 -1.94 -25.74 -0.66
CA GLY A 20 -3.16 -25.99 0.10
C GLY A 20 -4.16 -26.83 -0.68
N HIS A 21 -4.39 -26.49 -1.96
CA HIS A 21 -5.26 -27.26 -2.85
C HIS A 21 -4.77 -28.69 -3.06
N LEU A 22 -3.46 -28.90 -3.28
CA LEU A 22 -2.89 -30.25 -3.43
C LEU A 22 -3.08 -31.12 -2.19
N LEU A 23 -3.00 -30.52 -1.01
CA LEU A 23 -3.11 -31.21 0.28
C LEU A 23 -4.55 -31.27 0.81
N GLY A 24 -5.54 -30.71 0.09
CA GLY A 24 -6.92 -30.59 0.57
C GLY A 24 -7.08 -29.70 1.80
N ALA A 25 -6.12 -28.81 2.07
CA ALA A 25 -6.15 -27.90 3.20
C ALA A 25 -6.90 -26.61 2.86
N PRO A 26 -7.80 -26.12 3.72
CA PRO A 26 -8.50 -24.87 3.50
C PRO A 26 -7.54 -23.68 3.55
N THR A 27 -7.77 -22.68 2.70
CA THR A 27 -7.11 -21.37 2.74
C THR A 27 -8.09 -20.34 3.30
N PRO A 28 -8.15 -20.15 4.63
CA PRO A 28 -9.13 -19.27 5.23
C PRO A 28 -8.90 -17.82 4.82
N ALA A 29 -9.97 -17.13 4.45
CA ALA A 29 -9.91 -15.71 4.13
C ALA A 29 -9.57 -14.90 5.40
N ARG A 30 -8.53 -14.05 5.31
CA ARG A 30 -8.12 -13.16 6.40
C ARG A 30 -8.55 -11.73 6.04
N PRO A 31 -9.26 -11.01 6.92
CA PRO A 31 -9.63 -9.63 6.65
C PRO A 31 -8.38 -8.76 6.49
N ALA A 32 -8.39 -7.88 5.49
CA ALA A 32 -7.31 -6.91 5.30
C ALA A 32 -7.47 -5.75 6.30
N PRO A 33 -6.36 -5.19 6.80
CA PRO A 33 -6.42 -3.93 7.54
C PRO A 33 -7.07 -2.85 6.68
N GLU A 34 -7.98 -2.07 7.26
CA GLU A 34 -8.78 -1.11 6.47
C GLU A 34 -7.95 -0.10 5.66
N PRO A 35 -6.81 0.44 6.16
CA PRO A 35 -5.96 1.30 5.32
C PRO A 35 -5.43 0.60 4.06
N VAL A 36 -5.14 -0.70 4.14
CA VAL A 36 -4.69 -1.51 2.99
C VAL A 36 -5.86 -1.73 2.03
N ALA A 37 -7.02 -2.15 2.56
CA ALA A 37 -8.21 -2.37 1.75
C ALA A 37 -8.67 -1.10 1.03
N ALA A 38 -8.59 0.06 1.68
CA ALA A 38 -8.94 1.35 1.09
C ALA A 38 -8.02 1.71 -0.09
N VAL A 39 -6.70 1.62 0.08
CA VAL A 39 -5.74 1.90 -1.00
C VAL A 39 -5.91 0.93 -2.16
N ASP A 40 -6.16 -0.35 -1.87
CA ASP A 40 -6.39 -1.38 -2.88
C ASP A 40 -7.69 -1.14 -3.66
N ARG A 41 -8.80 -0.78 -2.98
CA ARG A 41 -10.06 -0.40 -3.64
C ARG A 41 -9.90 0.82 -4.55
N LEU A 42 -9.26 1.88 -4.07
CA LEU A 42 -9.00 3.08 -4.89
C LEU A 42 -8.10 2.76 -6.08
N THR A 43 -7.09 1.91 -5.89
CA THR A 43 -6.21 1.49 -6.99
C THR A 43 -6.93 0.60 -7.99
N TRP A 44 -7.82 -0.28 -7.53
CA TRP A 44 -8.67 -1.09 -8.39
C TRP A 44 -9.64 -0.23 -9.22
N GLU A 45 -10.30 0.73 -8.58
CA GLU A 45 -11.15 1.72 -9.26
C GLU A 45 -10.35 2.48 -10.33
N ALA A 46 -9.15 2.96 -9.98
CA ALA A 46 -8.26 3.66 -10.90
C ALA A 46 -7.96 2.83 -12.15
N LEU A 47 -7.65 1.54 -11.98
CA LEU A 47 -7.27 0.64 -13.06
C LEU A 47 -8.45 0.23 -13.94
N THR A 48 -9.65 0.11 -13.36
CA THR A 48 -10.84 -0.33 -14.07
C THR A 48 -11.60 0.81 -14.76
N ILE A 49 -11.64 1.98 -14.14
CA ILE A 49 -12.40 3.15 -14.61
C ILE A 49 -11.48 4.19 -15.29
N GLY A 50 -10.18 4.17 -14.98
CA GLY A 50 -9.22 5.19 -15.42
C GLY A 50 -9.16 6.42 -14.51
N ALA A 51 -9.92 6.44 -13.41
CA ALA A 51 -9.93 7.49 -12.41
C ALA A 51 -10.31 6.95 -11.02
N VAL A 52 -9.98 7.70 -9.98
CA VAL A 52 -10.32 7.45 -8.57
C VAL A 52 -11.32 8.48 -8.09
N THR A 53 -12.39 8.04 -7.44
CA THR A 53 -13.38 8.93 -6.84
C THR A 53 -12.93 9.33 -5.44
N LEU A 54 -12.45 10.57 -5.29
CA LEU A 54 -12.13 11.16 -3.98
C LEU A 54 -13.20 12.17 -3.56
N PRO A 55 -13.35 12.47 -2.25
CA PRO A 55 -14.42 13.33 -1.75
C PRO A 55 -14.52 14.72 -2.41
N ALA A 56 -13.38 15.30 -2.82
CA ALA A 56 -13.35 16.63 -3.42
C ALA A 56 -13.56 16.60 -4.95
N ARG A 57 -12.87 15.70 -5.65
CA ARG A 57 -12.96 15.57 -7.12
C ARG A 57 -12.41 14.22 -7.58
N PRO A 58 -12.86 13.72 -8.74
CA PRO A 58 -12.21 12.58 -9.40
C PRO A 58 -10.75 12.90 -9.75
N VAL A 59 -9.88 11.89 -9.63
CA VAL A 59 -8.45 11.99 -9.95
C VAL A 59 -8.11 10.97 -11.01
N HIS A 60 -7.58 11.41 -12.15
CA HIS A 60 -7.13 10.53 -13.24
C HIS A 60 -6.09 9.50 -12.74
N LEU A 61 -6.16 8.26 -13.23
CA LEU A 61 -5.27 7.14 -12.83
C LEU A 61 -3.79 7.54 -12.83
N GLY A 62 -3.33 8.19 -13.89
CA GLY A 62 -1.93 8.63 -14.00
C GLY A 62 -1.52 9.64 -12.91
N VAL A 63 -2.45 10.43 -12.38
CA VAL A 63 -2.18 11.33 -11.25
C VAL A 63 -2.19 10.56 -9.94
N TRP A 64 -3.16 9.66 -9.75
CA TRP A 64 -3.21 8.77 -8.58
C TRP A 64 -1.91 7.97 -8.40
N LEU A 65 -1.41 7.32 -9.46
CA LEU A 65 -0.17 6.55 -9.41
C LEU A 65 1.06 7.42 -9.09
N ARG A 66 1.12 8.65 -9.64
CA ARG A 66 2.20 9.59 -9.30
C ARG A 66 2.14 10.01 -7.83
N LEU A 67 0.95 10.30 -7.30
CA LEU A 67 0.77 10.65 -5.89
C LEU A 67 1.19 9.50 -4.96
N LEU A 68 0.75 8.27 -5.25
CA LEU A 68 1.17 7.09 -4.49
C LEU A 68 2.68 6.90 -4.54
N ARG A 69 3.29 7.04 -5.73
CA ARG A 69 4.74 6.92 -5.89
C ARG A 69 5.49 7.98 -5.07
N THR A 70 5.07 9.24 -5.16
CA THR A 70 5.65 10.34 -4.39
C THR A 70 5.51 10.10 -2.89
N LEU A 71 4.33 9.71 -2.41
CA LEU A 71 4.13 9.40 -0.99
C LEU A 71 5.05 8.28 -0.53
N ILE A 72 5.16 7.19 -1.30
CA ILE A 72 6.05 6.06 -0.98
C ILE A 72 7.50 6.53 -0.92
N ASP A 73 7.95 7.34 -1.88
CA ASP A 73 9.32 7.85 -1.92
C ASP A 73 9.63 8.78 -0.74
N GLU A 74 8.70 9.68 -0.40
CA GLU A 74 8.83 10.61 0.74
C GLU A 74 8.87 9.87 2.08
N VAL A 75 7.96 8.92 2.33
CA VAL A 75 7.99 8.18 3.62
C VAL A 75 9.17 7.22 3.69
N SER A 76 9.72 6.82 2.54
CA SER A 76 10.84 5.89 2.46
C SER A 76 12.20 6.57 2.36
N ILE A 77 12.30 7.89 2.44
CA ILE A 77 13.58 8.59 2.39
C ILE A 77 14.36 8.34 3.68
N SER A 78 15.69 8.20 3.56
CA SER A 78 16.55 8.10 4.74
C SER A 78 16.56 9.45 5.47
N THR A 79 16.30 9.45 6.78
CA THR A 79 16.33 10.66 7.63
C THR A 79 17.67 11.38 7.59
N SER A 80 18.76 10.65 7.36
CA SER A 80 20.11 11.22 7.14
C SER A 80 20.21 12.19 5.96
N ARG A 81 19.30 12.09 4.98
CA ARG A 81 19.25 12.96 3.80
C ARG A 81 18.28 14.13 3.96
N LEU A 82 17.56 14.19 5.07
CA LEU A 82 16.54 15.19 5.34
C LEU A 82 17.10 16.35 6.17
N ARG A 83 16.46 17.53 6.03
CA ARG A 83 16.62 18.60 7.01
C ARG A 83 16.03 18.16 8.35
N VAL A 84 16.56 18.69 9.46
CA VAL A 84 16.14 18.34 10.84
C VAL A 84 14.61 18.42 11.03
N THR A 85 13.96 19.44 10.45
CA THR A 85 12.50 19.60 10.54
C THR A 85 11.73 18.50 9.83
N SER A 86 12.17 18.13 8.63
CA SER A 86 11.55 17.05 7.83
C SER A 86 11.81 15.68 8.45
N ALA A 87 13.01 15.44 8.97
CA ALA A 87 13.34 14.20 9.68
C ALA A 87 12.42 14.00 10.91
N ARG A 88 12.26 15.05 11.72
CA ARG A 88 11.36 15.01 12.89
C ARG A 88 9.90 14.77 12.51
N MET A 89 9.42 15.35 11.41
CA MET A 89 8.07 15.07 10.90
C MET A 89 7.92 13.61 10.49
N LEU A 90 8.92 13.04 9.81
CA LEU A 90 8.90 11.64 9.41
C LEU A 90 8.93 10.69 10.61
N ASP A 91 9.74 11.00 11.63
CA ASP A 91 9.77 10.25 12.89
C ASP A 91 8.40 10.25 13.59
N GLN A 92 7.72 11.41 13.63
CA GLN A 92 6.36 11.53 14.19
C GLN A 92 5.33 10.69 13.43
N ILE A 93 5.42 10.63 12.09
CA ILE A 93 4.54 9.79 11.26
C ILE A 93 4.75 8.31 11.60
N TRP A 94 6.01 7.88 11.69
CA TRP A 94 6.34 6.50 12.01
C TRP A 94 5.89 6.11 13.42
N GLU A 95 6.16 6.97 14.41
CA GLU A 95 5.69 6.81 15.79
C GLU A 95 4.16 6.69 15.87
N ALA A 96 3.43 7.62 15.24
CA ALA A 96 1.96 7.61 15.22
C ALA A 96 1.39 6.37 14.51
N SER A 97 2.11 5.80 13.54
CA SER A 97 1.71 4.60 12.82
C SER A 97 2.06 3.29 13.55
N GLY A 98 2.88 3.34 14.61
CA GLY A 98 3.36 2.16 15.33
C GLY A 98 4.40 1.33 14.57
N TYR A 99 5.01 1.88 13.51
CA TYR A 99 6.05 1.22 12.71
C TYR A 99 7.41 1.88 12.89
N PRO A 100 8.52 1.12 12.83
CA PRO A 100 9.85 1.69 12.93
C PRO A 100 10.19 2.55 11.69
N PRO A 101 11.01 3.61 11.85
CA PRO A 101 11.48 4.42 10.73
C PRO A 101 12.17 3.57 9.66
N ARG A 102 11.91 3.88 8.38
CA ARG A 102 12.57 3.21 7.26
C ARG A 102 13.93 3.85 6.99
N GLY A 103 14.96 3.02 6.84
CA GLY A 103 16.34 3.46 6.62
C GLY A 103 16.65 4.03 5.22
N GLY A 104 15.65 4.22 4.37
CA GLY A 104 15.86 4.51 2.94
C GLY A 104 15.51 3.32 2.04
N ILE A 105 14.67 3.51 1.02
CA ILE A 105 14.68 2.60 -0.15
C ILE A 105 15.87 3.04 -1.02
N THR A 106 16.99 2.32 -0.94
CA THR A 106 18.18 2.61 -1.76
C THR A 106 18.04 2.13 -3.20
N VAL A 107 17.21 1.12 -3.44
CA VAL A 107 16.92 0.55 -4.76
C VAL A 107 15.42 0.27 -4.85
N TRP A 108 14.73 0.96 -5.74
CA TRP A 108 13.39 0.55 -6.14
C TRP A 108 13.52 -0.65 -7.09
N ARG A 109 12.85 -1.76 -6.77
CA ARG A 109 12.69 -2.90 -7.69
C ARG A 109 11.20 -3.04 -8.01
N PRO A 110 10.82 -3.08 -9.30
CA PRO A 110 9.46 -3.45 -9.69
C PRO A 110 9.11 -4.87 -9.22
#